data_AF-A0A949T6L6-F1
#
_entry.id   AF-A0A949T6L6-F1
#
_cell.length_a   1.000
_cell.length_b   1.000
_cell.length_c   1.000
_cell.angle_alpha   90.00
_cell.angle_beta   90.00
_cell.angle_gamma   90.00
#
_symmetry.space_group_name_H-M   'P 1'
#
loop_
_entity.id
_entity.type
_entity.pdbx_description
1 polymer ?
#
loop_
_entity_poly.entity_id
_entity_poly.type
_entity_poly.pdbx_seq_one_letter_code
_entity_poly.pdbx_strand_id
1 'polypeptide(L)'
;MAYDNTCKYLAETYPTEFANWLLSTDTSNIKVLKTELNLEPIRADSVTLLQTSNQILHIEFQTQPESKPPLDFRMLDYYVRLKKIYKCDIEQVIIFLQPSNSEMVFKTEYVDKNTRHGYRVIRLWEQDSTTLLNNPALLPLAVLAKSNSPESLLQQVASQVDMIEESEAQKNISACTQILAGLRFDRNLINQLFREEIMQESVIYQDIIQRGEAIGEQRGKKQEALNYTMRLLNRRIGNINSQTQQQIDALSTTQLEDLGEALLDFSSSNDLTTWLENNS
;
A
#
# COMPACT_ATOMS: atom_id res chain seq x y z
N MET A 1 -21.96 33.61 19.08
CA MET A 1 -21.63 33.89 17.66
C MET A 1 -20.82 35.17 17.50
N ALA A 2 -21.25 36.33 18.01
CA ALA A 2 -20.48 37.59 17.86
C ALA A 2 -19.05 37.51 18.44
N TYR A 3 -18.88 36.98 19.65
CA TYR A 3 -17.56 36.81 20.28
C TYR A 3 -16.63 35.84 19.53
N ASP A 4 -17.17 34.81 18.87
CA ASP A 4 -16.37 33.82 18.11
C ASP A 4 -15.73 34.47 16.87
N ASN A 5 -16.49 35.28 16.14
CA ASN A 5 -15.98 36.01 14.99
C ASN A 5 -14.97 37.10 15.40
N THR A 6 -15.22 37.80 16.51
CA THR A 6 -14.27 38.80 17.03
C THR A 6 -12.95 38.16 17.47
N CYS A 7 -12.99 37.03 18.19
CA CYS A 7 -11.77 36.32 18.61
C CYS A 7 -10.98 35.76 17.41
N LYS A 8 -11.66 35.19 16.41
CA LYS A 8 -11.02 34.73 15.16
C LYS A 8 -10.33 35.89 14.44
N TYR A 9 -11.00 37.02 14.30
CA TYR A 9 -10.44 38.22 13.69
C TYR A 9 -9.17 38.70 14.42
N LEU A 10 -9.20 38.77 15.76
CA LEU A 10 -8.03 39.18 16.55
C LEU A 10 -6.85 38.21 16.39
N ALA A 11 -7.10 36.90 16.40
CA ALA A 11 -6.07 35.88 16.24
C ALA A 11 -5.44 35.88 14.83
N GLU A 12 -6.23 36.12 13.79
CA GLU A 12 -5.75 36.21 12.40
C GLU A 12 -5.03 37.53 12.12
N THR A 13 -5.47 38.64 12.72
CA THR A 13 -4.90 39.98 12.48
C THR A 13 -3.63 40.22 13.30
N TYR A 14 -3.56 39.68 14.52
CA TYR A 14 -2.45 39.93 15.46
C TYR A 14 -1.77 38.62 15.95
N PRO A 15 -1.32 37.74 15.04
CA PRO A 15 -0.81 36.42 15.43
C PRO A 15 0.48 36.50 16.27
N THR A 16 1.30 37.54 16.09
CA THR A 16 2.52 37.77 16.89
C THR A 16 2.23 38.07 18.35
N GLU A 17 1.25 38.92 18.63
CA GLU A 17 0.86 39.25 20.01
C GLU A 17 0.34 37.99 20.73
N PHE A 18 -0.44 37.16 20.03
CA PHE A 18 -0.92 35.89 20.57
C PHE A 18 0.22 34.88 20.79
N ALA A 19 1.17 34.77 19.86
CA ALA A 19 2.31 33.87 19.99
C ALA A 19 3.21 34.27 21.17
N ASN A 20 3.58 35.55 21.27
CA ASN A 20 4.43 36.06 22.34
C ASN A 20 3.75 35.88 23.72
N TRP A 21 2.44 36.10 23.80
CA TRP A 21 1.67 35.89 25.03
C TRP A 21 1.62 34.41 25.44
N LEU A 22 1.23 33.51 24.53
CA LEU A 22 0.97 32.10 24.86
C LEU A 22 2.23 31.24 24.97
N LEU A 23 3.30 31.60 24.25
CA LEU A 23 4.56 30.84 24.21
C LEU A 23 5.66 31.49 25.05
N SER A 24 5.47 32.74 25.53
CA SER A 24 6.47 33.51 26.26
C SER A 24 7.80 33.65 25.51
N THR A 25 7.75 33.74 24.18
CA THR A 25 8.92 33.85 23.29
C THR A 25 8.74 35.00 22.29
N ASP A 26 9.78 35.79 22.04
CA ASP A 26 9.76 36.82 20.99
C ASP A 26 9.85 36.16 19.61
N THR A 27 8.72 36.11 18.91
CA THR A 27 8.61 35.47 17.59
C THR A 27 8.44 36.52 16.48
N SER A 28 9.33 36.50 15.47
CA SER A 28 9.37 37.55 14.43
C SER A 28 9.07 37.06 13.00
N ASN A 29 8.60 35.82 12.83
CA ASN A 29 8.31 35.25 11.51
C ASN A 29 7.12 34.29 11.58
N ILE A 30 5.90 34.82 11.52
CA ILE A 30 4.66 34.04 11.68
C ILE A 30 3.89 34.03 10.37
N LYS A 31 3.46 32.83 9.97
CA LYS A 31 2.57 32.60 8.83
C LYS A 31 1.22 32.12 9.36
N VAL A 32 0.16 32.87 9.08
CA VAL A 32 -1.21 32.42 9.34
C VAL A 32 -1.57 31.34 8.32
N LEU A 33 -1.96 30.16 8.80
CA LEU A 33 -2.42 29.05 7.96
C LEU A 33 -3.95 29.09 7.84
N LYS A 34 -4.49 28.40 6.83
CA LYS A 34 -5.94 28.22 6.71
C LYS A 34 -6.47 27.51 7.95
N THR A 35 -7.59 28.00 8.47
CA THR A 35 -8.27 27.43 9.65
C THR A 35 -9.05 26.16 9.31
N GLU A 36 -9.42 25.97 8.05
CA GLU A 36 -9.98 24.73 7.53
C GLU A 36 -8.87 23.67 7.36
N LEU A 37 -8.95 22.63 8.18
CA LEU A 37 -8.08 21.46 8.08
C LEU A 37 -8.67 20.50 7.04
N ASN A 38 -8.00 20.36 5.90
CA ASN A 38 -8.38 19.40 4.87
C ASN A 38 -8.34 17.97 5.43
N LEU A 39 -9.44 17.25 5.27
CA LEU A 39 -9.55 15.84 5.61
C LEU A 39 -9.55 15.03 4.32
N GLU A 40 -8.39 14.54 3.91
CA GLU A 40 -8.34 13.53 2.85
C GLU A 40 -8.92 12.21 3.37
N PRO A 41 -9.66 11.45 2.52
CA PRO A 41 -10.16 10.14 2.90
C PRO A 41 -9.01 9.15 3.04
N ILE A 42 -8.95 8.48 4.20
CA ILE A 42 -8.02 7.37 4.44
C ILE A 42 -8.82 6.07 4.57
N ARG A 43 -8.22 4.94 4.16
CA ARG A 43 -8.83 3.61 4.24
C ARG A 43 -8.04 2.77 5.23
N ALA A 44 -8.76 2.14 6.15
CA ALA A 44 -8.20 1.12 7.03
C ALA A 44 -8.40 -0.27 6.41
N ASP A 45 -7.56 -1.22 6.76
CA ASP A 45 -7.66 -2.59 6.23
C ASP A 45 -8.88 -3.33 6.81
N SER A 46 -9.13 -3.18 8.12
CA SER A 46 -10.31 -3.75 8.77
C SER A 46 -10.80 -2.93 9.97
N VAL A 47 -12.11 -2.70 10.04
CA VAL A 47 -12.79 -2.05 11.16
C VAL A 47 -14.05 -2.85 11.48
N THR A 48 -14.11 -3.45 12.67
CA THR A 48 -15.21 -4.32 13.10
C THR A 48 -15.83 -3.79 14.39
N LEU A 49 -17.15 -3.59 14.42
CA LEU A 49 -17.89 -3.23 15.64
C LEU A 49 -18.30 -4.50 16.41
N LEU A 50 -17.74 -4.67 17.60
CA LEU A 50 -18.12 -5.66 18.59
C LEU A 50 -19.37 -5.18 19.33
N GLN A 51 -20.55 -5.54 18.82
CA GLN A 51 -21.84 -4.99 19.26
C GLN A 51 -22.15 -5.23 20.74
N THR A 52 -21.77 -6.39 21.29
CA THR A 52 -22.04 -6.77 22.68
C THR A 52 -21.22 -5.97 23.69
N SER A 53 -19.98 -5.60 23.34
CA SER A 53 -19.11 -4.77 24.17
C SER A 53 -19.12 -3.29 23.78
N ASN A 54 -19.84 -2.91 22.71
CA ASN A 54 -19.81 -1.60 22.08
C ASN A 54 -18.37 -1.09 21.90
N GLN A 55 -17.55 -1.89 21.24
CA GLN A 55 -16.13 -1.62 21.01
C GLN A 55 -15.78 -1.86 19.53
N ILE A 56 -14.87 -1.08 18.97
CA ILE A 56 -14.30 -1.32 17.65
C ILE A 56 -13.01 -2.11 17.78
N LEU A 57 -12.85 -3.13 16.95
CA LEU A 57 -11.56 -3.74 16.63
C LEU A 57 -11.10 -3.20 15.28
N HIS A 58 -9.99 -2.48 15.28
CA HIS A 58 -9.33 -1.96 14.08
C HIS A 58 -8.02 -2.71 13.85
N ILE A 59 -7.85 -3.27 12.66
CA ILE A 59 -6.70 -4.09 12.30
C ILE A 59 -6.05 -3.54 11.03
N GLU A 60 -4.72 -3.39 11.05
CA GLU A 60 -3.89 -3.07 9.89
C GLU A 60 -2.92 -4.23 9.63
N PHE A 61 -2.83 -4.70 8.38
CA PHE A 61 -1.92 -5.75 7.97
C PHE A 61 -0.71 -5.13 7.25
N GLN A 62 0.50 -5.53 7.63
CA GLN A 62 1.72 -4.97 7.06
C GLN A 62 2.72 -6.07 6.69
N THR A 63 3.25 -6.06 5.47
CA THR A 63 4.40 -6.88 5.08
C THR A 63 5.72 -6.18 5.39
N GLN A 64 5.74 -4.84 5.33
CA GLN A 64 6.91 -4.01 5.61
C GLN A 64 6.61 -2.97 6.69
N PRO A 65 7.58 -2.65 7.57
CA PRO A 65 7.40 -1.64 8.60
C PRO A 65 7.44 -0.20 8.09
N GLU A 66 8.08 0.06 6.95
CA GLU A 66 8.20 1.40 6.39
C GLU A 66 6.86 1.89 5.82
N SER A 67 6.44 3.09 6.23
CA SER A 67 5.22 3.72 5.71
C SER A 67 5.35 5.23 5.69
N LYS A 68 4.61 5.88 4.78
CA LYS A 68 4.47 7.33 4.70
C LYS A 68 2.98 7.68 4.62
N PRO A 69 2.39 8.33 5.64
CA PRO A 69 3.01 8.71 6.91
C PRO A 69 3.40 7.49 7.79
N PRO A 70 4.26 7.67 8.81
CA PRO A 70 4.67 6.60 9.72
C PRO A 70 3.49 5.85 10.36
N LEU A 71 3.64 4.53 10.56
CA LEU A 71 2.56 3.66 11.05
C LEU A 71 2.01 4.10 12.42
N ASP A 72 2.88 4.47 13.36
CA ASP A 72 2.50 4.94 14.69
C ASP A 72 1.56 6.16 14.62
N PHE A 73 1.90 7.15 13.78
CA PHE A 73 1.05 8.31 13.53
C PHE A 73 -0.24 7.95 12.79
N ARG A 74 -0.20 7.01 11.81
CA ARG A 74 -1.40 6.50 11.14
C ARG A 74 -2.38 5.89 12.14
N MET A 75 -1.91 5.10 13.11
CA MET A 75 -2.76 4.50 14.13
C MET A 75 -3.49 5.56 14.96
N LEU A 76 -2.80 6.64 15.33
CA LEU A 76 -3.42 7.79 16.00
C LEU A 76 -4.47 8.48 15.11
N ASP A 77 -4.18 8.74 13.83
CA ASP A 77 -5.14 9.37 12.90
C ASP A 77 -6.40 8.50 12.73
N TYR A 78 -6.24 7.19 12.51
CA TYR A 78 -7.36 6.25 12.47
C TYR A 78 -8.17 6.28 13.77
N TYR A 79 -7.50 6.27 14.93
CA TYR A 79 -8.19 6.28 16.23
C TYR A 79 -9.08 7.52 16.37
N VAL A 80 -8.55 8.71 16.10
CA VAL A 80 -9.31 9.97 16.26
C VAL A 80 -10.51 10.00 15.31
N ARG A 81 -10.34 9.55 14.06
CA ARG A 81 -11.43 9.50 13.08
C ARG A 81 -12.52 8.50 13.47
N LEU A 82 -12.13 7.28 13.85
CA LEU A 82 -13.06 6.26 14.30
C LEU A 82 -13.79 6.71 15.58
N LYS A 83 -13.08 7.31 16.54
CA LYS A 83 -13.68 7.82 17.80
C LYS A 83 -14.68 8.93 17.53
N LYS A 84 -14.41 9.81 16.56
CA LYS A 84 -15.32 10.88 16.12
C LYS A 84 -16.63 10.33 15.54
N ILE A 85 -16.55 9.27 14.74
CA ILE A 85 -17.71 8.68 14.05
C ILE A 85 -18.52 7.81 15.02
N TYR A 86 -17.87 6.85 15.68
CA TYR A 86 -18.56 5.78 16.41
C TYR A 86 -18.70 6.03 17.92
N LYS A 87 -17.90 6.95 18.48
CA LYS A 87 -18.00 7.39 19.89
C LYS A 87 -17.97 6.25 20.92
N CYS A 88 -17.25 5.19 20.61
CA CYS A 88 -17.11 4.00 21.46
C CYS A 88 -15.64 3.64 21.66
N ASP A 89 -15.34 2.62 22.46
CA ASP A 89 -13.95 2.20 22.70
C ASP A 89 -13.37 1.51 21.48
N ILE A 90 -12.05 1.63 21.28
CA ILE A 90 -11.38 1.16 20.08
C ILE A 90 -10.12 0.42 20.51
N GLU A 91 -10.05 -0.86 20.17
CA GLU A 91 -8.85 -1.69 20.22
C GLU A 91 -8.19 -1.65 18.84
N GLN A 92 -6.90 -1.33 18.82
CA GLN A 92 -6.13 -1.20 17.59
C GLN A 92 -4.97 -2.19 17.56
N VAL A 93 -4.84 -2.91 16.45
CA VAL A 93 -3.82 -3.96 16.28
C VAL A 93 -3.16 -3.82 14.91
N ILE A 94 -1.84 -3.74 14.88
CA ILE A 94 -1.06 -3.94 13.66
C ILE A 94 -0.60 -5.39 13.63
N ILE A 95 -0.80 -6.09 12.50
CA ILE A 95 -0.35 -7.45 12.29
C ILE A 95 0.72 -7.45 11.19
N PHE A 96 1.96 -7.76 11.57
CA PHE A 96 3.05 -7.94 10.63
C PHE A 96 3.09 -9.38 10.10
N LEU A 97 3.12 -9.50 8.77
CA LEU A 97 3.04 -10.77 8.04
C LEU A 97 4.41 -11.39 7.74
N GLN A 98 5.48 -10.59 7.70
CA GLN A 98 6.83 -11.06 7.38
C GLN A 98 7.86 -10.67 8.43
N PRO A 99 8.82 -11.57 8.76
CA PRO A 99 9.91 -11.24 9.67
C PRO A 99 10.66 -9.98 9.27
N SER A 100 10.97 -9.15 10.25
CA SER A 100 11.75 -7.93 10.06
C SER A 100 12.72 -7.73 11.22
N ASN A 101 13.90 -7.20 10.89
CA ASN A 101 14.90 -6.79 11.88
C ASN A 101 14.75 -5.32 12.30
N SER A 102 13.75 -4.60 11.75
CA SER A 102 13.51 -3.20 12.07
C SER A 102 12.92 -3.04 13.47
N GLU A 103 13.41 -2.09 14.27
CA GLU A 103 12.81 -1.77 15.57
C GLU A 103 11.36 -1.30 15.46
N MET A 104 10.94 -0.85 14.27
CA MET A 104 9.58 -0.39 14.01
C MET A 104 8.53 -1.48 14.24
N VAL A 105 8.84 -2.76 14.03
CA VAL A 105 7.89 -3.84 14.31
C VAL A 105 7.69 -4.12 15.81
N PHE A 106 8.40 -3.40 16.67
CA PHE A 106 8.25 -3.46 18.12
C PHE A 106 7.58 -2.21 18.72
N LYS A 107 7.38 -1.15 17.91
CA LYS A 107 6.74 0.08 18.38
C LYS A 107 5.25 -0.12 18.60
N THR A 108 4.81 0.01 19.85
CA THR A 108 3.41 -0.13 20.28
C THR A 108 2.75 1.21 20.62
N GLU A 109 3.41 2.32 20.32
CA GLU A 109 2.87 3.64 20.62
C GLU A 109 3.43 4.72 19.70
N TYR A 110 2.61 5.73 19.46
CA TYR A 110 3.04 7.04 19.02
C TYR A 110 3.30 7.93 20.24
N VAL A 111 4.45 8.61 20.25
CA VAL A 111 4.83 9.53 21.32
C VAL A 111 5.22 10.88 20.70
N ASP A 112 4.54 11.92 21.14
CA ASP A 112 4.86 13.32 20.89
C ASP A 112 4.89 14.09 22.22
N LYS A 113 5.29 15.36 22.21
CA LYS A 113 5.48 16.19 23.40
C LYS A 113 4.25 16.20 24.32
N ASN A 114 3.06 16.31 23.75
CA ASN A 114 1.80 16.46 24.49
C ASN A 114 0.81 15.31 24.26
N THR A 115 1.12 14.37 23.36
CA THR A 115 0.20 13.31 22.94
C THR A 115 0.93 11.99 22.97
N ARG A 116 0.27 10.98 23.53
CA ARG A 116 0.71 9.58 23.48
C ARG A 116 -0.49 8.73 23.06
N HIS A 117 -0.24 7.76 22.19
CA HIS A 117 -1.28 6.88 21.69
C HIS A 117 -0.76 5.45 21.61
N GLY A 118 -1.40 4.54 22.35
CA GLY A 118 -1.01 3.14 22.41
C GLY A 118 -1.84 2.26 21.48
N TYR A 119 -1.21 1.24 20.91
CA TYR A 119 -1.83 0.20 20.10
C TYR A 119 -1.05 -1.11 20.25
N ARG A 120 -1.62 -2.22 19.79
CA ARG A 120 -0.96 -3.53 19.85
C ARG A 120 -0.27 -3.86 18.55
N VAL A 121 0.82 -4.61 18.66
CA VAL A 121 1.53 -5.16 17.51
C VAL A 121 1.62 -6.68 17.66
N ILE A 122 1.20 -7.39 16.61
CA ILE A 122 1.34 -8.83 16.47
C ILE A 122 2.32 -9.10 15.34
N ARG A 123 3.35 -9.89 15.63
CA ARG A 123 4.32 -10.38 14.65
C ARG A 123 4.03 -11.86 14.43
N LEU A 124 3.50 -12.22 13.26
CA LEU A 124 2.98 -13.58 13.04
C LEU A 124 4.05 -14.67 13.25
N TRP A 125 5.29 -14.41 12.84
CA TRP A 125 6.41 -15.36 13.01
C TRP A 125 6.80 -15.64 14.46
N GLU A 126 6.24 -14.90 15.43
CA GLU A 126 6.39 -15.15 16.86
C GLU A 126 5.19 -15.86 17.49
N GLN A 127 4.05 -15.88 16.81
CA GLN A 127 2.80 -16.43 17.34
C GLN A 127 2.78 -17.97 17.26
N ASP A 128 2.18 -18.58 18.28
CA ASP A 128 1.89 -20.01 18.27
C ASP A 128 0.81 -20.32 17.21
N SER A 129 1.01 -21.39 16.42
CA SER A 129 0.10 -21.74 15.32
C SER A 129 -1.18 -22.41 15.79
N THR A 130 -1.25 -22.92 17.02
CA THR A 130 -2.38 -23.77 17.48
C THR A 130 -3.72 -23.05 17.37
N THR A 131 -3.80 -21.79 17.80
CA THR A 131 -5.04 -21.00 17.72
C THR A 131 -5.47 -20.74 16.28
N LEU A 132 -4.51 -20.55 15.37
CA LEU A 132 -4.79 -20.30 13.95
C LEU A 132 -5.22 -21.59 13.24
N LEU A 133 -4.58 -22.73 13.55
CA LEU A 133 -4.91 -24.05 13.00
C LEU A 133 -6.29 -24.54 13.44
N ASN A 134 -6.77 -24.15 14.61
CA ASN A 134 -8.08 -24.60 15.11
C ASN A 134 -9.27 -23.85 14.47
N ASN A 135 -9.03 -22.89 13.57
CA ASN A 135 -10.08 -22.12 12.93
C ASN A 135 -9.85 -22.06 11.41
N PRO A 136 -10.74 -22.65 10.59
CA PRO A 136 -10.63 -22.62 9.13
C PRO A 136 -10.35 -21.23 8.55
N ALA A 137 -11.03 -20.18 9.06
CA ALA A 137 -10.88 -18.81 8.56
C ALA A 137 -9.49 -18.19 8.84
N LEU A 138 -8.73 -18.76 9.78
CA LEU A 138 -7.40 -18.28 10.18
C LEU A 138 -6.25 -19.13 9.61
N LEU A 139 -6.56 -20.23 8.92
CA LEU A 139 -5.58 -21.08 8.23
C LEU A 139 -4.62 -20.30 7.32
N PRO A 140 -5.07 -19.29 6.55
CA PRO A 140 -4.17 -18.52 5.72
C PRO A 140 -3.07 -17.80 6.51
N LEU A 141 -3.36 -17.37 7.75
CA LEU A 141 -2.38 -16.72 8.62
C LEU A 141 -1.46 -17.74 9.31
N ALA A 142 -1.94 -18.97 9.52
CA ALA A 142 -1.20 -20.02 10.21
C ALA A 142 0.12 -20.37 9.51
N VAL A 143 0.19 -20.28 8.17
CA VAL A 143 1.42 -20.55 7.39
C VAL A 143 2.59 -19.62 7.75
N LEU A 144 2.28 -18.43 8.31
CA LEU A 144 3.23 -17.41 8.71
C LEU A 144 3.61 -17.49 10.20
N ALA A 145 2.98 -18.39 10.96
CA ALA A 145 3.20 -18.54 12.39
C ALA A 145 4.61 -19.07 12.73
N LYS A 146 4.98 -18.97 14.02
CA LYS A 146 6.22 -19.53 14.54
C LYS A 146 6.25 -21.04 14.32
N SER A 147 7.31 -21.55 13.70
CA SER A 147 7.50 -22.99 13.51
C SER A 147 8.98 -23.34 13.39
N ASN A 148 9.37 -24.43 14.05
CA ASN A 148 10.67 -25.06 13.89
C ASN A 148 10.75 -25.97 12.66
N SER A 149 9.59 -26.30 12.06
CA SER A 149 9.49 -27.09 10.83
C SER A 149 8.43 -26.48 9.90
N PRO A 150 8.79 -25.40 9.17
CA PRO A 150 7.83 -24.61 8.40
C PRO A 150 7.07 -25.40 7.32
N GLU A 151 7.76 -26.32 6.63
CA GLU A 151 7.14 -27.15 5.60
C GLU A 151 6.11 -28.12 6.18
N SER A 152 6.38 -28.69 7.36
CA SER A 152 5.42 -29.54 8.06
C SER A 152 4.19 -28.76 8.51
N LEU A 153 4.37 -27.50 8.96
CA LEU A 153 3.24 -26.63 9.26
C LEU A 153 2.42 -26.32 8.01
N LEU A 154 3.06 -26.05 6.87
CA LEU A 154 2.36 -25.83 5.60
C LEU A 154 1.54 -27.05 5.16
N GLN A 155 2.09 -28.26 5.32
CA GLN A 155 1.38 -29.52 5.06
C GLN A 155 0.16 -29.71 5.97
N GLN A 156 0.28 -29.37 7.25
CA GLN A 156 -0.84 -29.42 8.20
C GLN A 156 -1.93 -28.43 7.80
N VAL A 157 -1.56 -27.20 7.45
CA VAL A 157 -2.51 -26.20 6.96
C VAL A 157 -3.22 -26.68 5.70
N ALA A 158 -2.48 -27.20 4.71
CA ALA A 158 -3.08 -27.74 3.48
C ALA A 158 -4.10 -28.86 3.79
N SER A 159 -3.73 -29.78 4.69
CA SER A 159 -4.62 -30.87 5.12
C SER A 159 -5.90 -30.34 5.80
N GLN A 160 -5.80 -29.28 6.60
CA GLN A 160 -6.96 -28.66 7.24
C GLN A 160 -7.83 -27.87 6.26
N VAL A 161 -7.23 -27.22 5.26
CA VAL A 161 -7.96 -26.57 4.17
C VAL A 161 -8.77 -27.61 3.39
N ASP A 162 -8.20 -28.78 3.10
CA ASP A 162 -8.89 -29.86 2.40
C ASP A 162 -10.08 -30.44 3.18
N MET A 163 -10.10 -30.29 4.51
CA MET A 163 -11.18 -30.73 5.39
C MET A 163 -12.37 -29.76 5.48
N ILE A 164 -12.29 -28.58 4.85
CA ILE A 164 -13.41 -27.62 4.84
C ILE A 164 -14.55 -28.17 3.97
N GLU A 165 -15.71 -28.41 4.58
CA GLU A 165 -16.87 -29.05 3.92
C GLU A 165 -17.51 -28.16 2.85
N GLU A 166 -17.61 -26.85 3.11
CA GLU A 166 -18.24 -25.90 2.19
C GLU A 166 -17.29 -25.58 1.02
N SER A 167 -17.64 -26.04 -0.17
CA SER A 167 -16.77 -25.95 -1.36
C SER A 167 -16.32 -24.53 -1.70
N GLU A 168 -17.20 -23.52 -1.59
CA GLU A 168 -16.83 -22.14 -1.89
C GLU A 168 -15.88 -21.55 -0.83
N ALA A 169 -16.18 -21.79 0.45
CA ALA A 169 -15.30 -21.38 1.54
C ALA A 169 -13.93 -22.06 1.44
N GLN A 170 -13.91 -23.36 1.13
CA GLN A 170 -12.68 -24.12 0.89
C GLN A 170 -11.85 -23.49 -0.23
N LYS A 171 -12.45 -23.20 -1.39
CA LYS A 171 -11.78 -22.56 -2.53
C LYS A 171 -11.18 -21.21 -2.15
N ASN A 172 -11.97 -20.36 -1.49
CA ASN A 172 -11.53 -19.02 -1.08
C ASN A 172 -10.41 -19.07 -0.04
N ILE A 173 -10.53 -19.92 0.98
CA ILE A 173 -9.50 -20.08 2.02
C ILE A 173 -8.22 -20.71 1.44
N SER A 174 -8.34 -21.69 0.54
CA SER A 174 -7.20 -22.25 -0.19
C SER A 174 -6.46 -21.17 -0.99
N ALA A 175 -7.18 -20.33 -1.74
CA ALA A 175 -6.58 -19.24 -2.51
C ALA A 175 -5.84 -18.23 -1.60
N CYS A 176 -6.48 -17.78 -0.52
CA CYS A 176 -5.85 -16.90 0.47
C CYS A 176 -4.62 -17.54 1.12
N THR A 177 -4.68 -18.84 1.42
CA THR A 177 -3.57 -19.59 2.03
C THR A 177 -2.37 -19.62 1.10
N GLN A 178 -2.56 -19.87 -0.19
CA GLN A 178 -1.48 -19.90 -1.17
C GLN A 178 -0.84 -18.52 -1.36
N ILE A 179 -1.64 -17.45 -1.39
CA ILE A 179 -1.14 -16.07 -1.47
C ILE A 179 -0.23 -15.76 -0.27
N LEU A 180 -0.70 -16.05 0.94
CA LEU A 180 0.07 -15.77 2.16
C LEU A 180 1.26 -16.72 2.31
N ALA A 181 1.15 -17.99 1.90
CA ALA A 181 2.27 -18.92 1.87
C ALA A 181 3.39 -18.42 0.94
N GLY A 182 3.06 -17.75 -0.16
CA GLY A 182 4.03 -17.12 -1.07
C GLY A 182 4.92 -16.07 -0.42
N LEU A 183 4.58 -15.55 0.77
CA LEU A 183 5.43 -14.64 1.53
C LEU A 183 6.60 -15.35 2.24
N ARG A 184 6.56 -16.69 2.34
CA ARG A 184 7.50 -17.50 3.13
C ARG A 184 8.08 -18.70 2.37
N PHE A 185 7.34 -19.28 1.42
CA PHE A 185 7.68 -20.54 0.77
C PHE A 185 7.84 -20.40 -0.74
N ASP A 186 8.66 -21.27 -1.32
CA ASP A 186 8.83 -21.35 -2.77
C ASP A 186 7.58 -21.88 -3.47
N ARG A 187 7.33 -21.38 -4.68
CA ARG A 187 6.16 -21.72 -5.49
C ARG A 187 6.00 -23.23 -5.73
N ASN A 188 7.10 -23.95 -5.94
CA ASN A 188 7.05 -25.39 -6.20
C ASN A 188 6.47 -26.17 -5.01
N LEU A 189 6.84 -25.79 -3.78
CA LEU A 189 6.34 -26.43 -2.57
C LEU A 189 4.85 -26.13 -2.38
N ILE A 190 4.43 -24.90 -2.63
CA ILE A 190 3.01 -24.50 -2.55
C ILE A 190 2.18 -25.30 -3.56
N ASN A 191 2.61 -25.37 -4.82
CA ASN A 191 1.92 -26.10 -5.87
C ASN A 191 1.87 -27.63 -5.64
N GLN A 192 2.84 -28.19 -4.91
CA GLN A 192 2.80 -29.60 -4.53
C GLN A 192 1.71 -29.90 -3.49
N LEU A 193 1.41 -28.94 -2.62
CA LEU A 193 0.49 -29.12 -1.50
C LEU A 193 -0.93 -28.63 -1.83
N PHE A 194 -1.07 -27.63 -2.70
CA PHE A 194 -2.35 -27.07 -3.10
C PHE A 194 -2.53 -27.25 -4.61
N ARG A 195 -3.63 -27.91 -5.03
CA ARG A 195 -3.90 -28.17 -6.45
C ARG A 195 -4.37 -26.89 -7.16
N GLU A 196 -3.76 -26.56 -8.30
CA GLU A 196 -4.08 -25.34 -9.09
C GLU A 196 -5.53 -25.29 -9.59
N GLU A 197 -6.15 -26.46 -9.87
CA GLU A 197 -7.51 -26.56 -10.42
C GLU A 197 -8.60 -25.99 -9.49
N ILE A 198 -8.36 -25.98 -8.18
CA ILE A 198 -9.30 -25.46 -7.17
C ILE A 198 -9.36 -23.92 -7.21
N MET A 199 -8.29 -23.27 -7.69
CA MET A 199 -8.15 -21.80 -7.66
C MET A 199 -8.76 -21.07 -8.85
N GLN A 200 -8.85 -21.71 -10.03
CA GLN A 200 -9.29 -21.02 -11.25
C GLN A 200 -10.70 -20.44 -11.13
N GLU A 201 -11.53 -20.98 -10.25
CA GLU A 201 -12.89 -20.50 -10.01
C GLU A 201 -12.99 -19.39 -8.94
N SER A 202 -11.89 -19.07 -8.23
CA SER A 202 -11.91 -18.02 -7.21
C SER A 202 -11.96 -16.63 -7.84
N VAL A 203 -12.89 -15.79 -7.36
CA VAL A 203 -13.04 -14.39 -7.78
C VAL A 203 -11.76 -13.58 -7.57
N ILE A 204 -11.02 -13.84 -6.48
CA ILE A 204 -9.76 -13.16 -6.16
C ILE A 204 -8.69 -13.52 -7.19
N TYR A 205 -8.61 -14.80 -7.56
CA TYR A 205 -7.64 -15.26 -8.57
C TYR A 205 -7.93 -14.64 -9.94
N GLN A 206 -9.21 -14.56 -10.33
CA GLN A 206 -9.64 -13.91 -11.57
C GLN A 206 -9.28 -12.42 -11.62
N ASP A 207 -9.47 -11.66 -10.53
CA ASP A 207 -9.07 -10.24 -10.47
C ASP A 207 -7.54 -10.08 -10.59
N ILE A 208 -6.75 -10.96 -9.96
CA ILE A 208 -5.28 -10.94 -10.10
C ILE A 208 -4.86 -11.20 -11.55
N ILE A 209 -5.47 -12.18 -12.22
CA ILE A 209 -5.19 -12.47 -13.64
C ILE A 209 -5.57 -11.27 -14.51
N GLN A 210 -6.77 -10.69 -14.34
CA GLN A 210 -7.21 -9.52 -15.10
C GLN A 210 -6.27 -8.32 -14.94
N ARG A 211 -5.83 -8.04 -13.70
CA ARG A 211 -4.83 -6.98 -13.45
C ARG A 211 -3.48 -7.31 -14.10
N GLY A 212 -3.06 -8.57 -14.03
CA GLY A 212 -1.85 -9.05 -14.67
C GLY A 212 -1.87 -8.88 -16.19
N GLU A 213 -3.00 -9.24 -16.83
CA GLU A 213 -3.24 -9.05 -18.25
C GLU A 213 -3.23 -7.57 -18.64
N ALA A 214 -3.91 -6.71 -17.87
CA ALA A 214 -3.93 -5.26 -18.12
C ALA A 214 -2.52 -4.64 -18.03
N ILE A 215 -1.74 -5.01 -17.01
CA ILE A 215 -0.34 -4.59 -16.86
C ILE A 215 0.51 -5.13 -18.02
N GLY A 216 0.30 -6.39 -18.39
CA GLY A 216 1.00 -7.06 -19.50
C GLY A 216 0.73 -6.37 -20.83
N GLU A 217 -0.53 -6.05 -21.12
CA GLU A 217 -0.95 -5.33 -22.32
C GLU A 217 -0.34 -3.93 -22.36
N GLN A 218 -0.38 -3.18 -21.25
CA GLN A 218 0.20 -1.84 -21.18
C GLN A 218 1.72 -1.87 -21.42
N ARG A 219 2.43 -2.82 -20.80
CA ARG A 219 3.86 -3.03 -21.01
C ARG A 219 4.17 -3.44 -22.45
N GLY A 220 3.38 -4.35 -23.01
CA GLY A 220 3.49 -4.79 -24.40
C GLY A 220 3.32 -3.64 -25.39
N LYS A 221 2.28 -2.82 -25.22
CA LYS A 221 2.04 -1.62 -26.06
C LYS A 221 3.21 -0.65 -25.99
N LYS A 222 3.71 -0.31 -24.78
CA LYS A 222 4.85 0.60 -24.64
C LYS A 222 6.11 0.00 -25.30
N GLN A 223 6.41 -1.27 -25.04
CA GLN A 223 7.60 -1.91 -25.58
C GLN A 223 7.57 -1.99 -27.11
N GLU A 224 6.40 -2.30 -27.70
CA GLU A 224 6.26 -2.33 -29.15
C GLU A 224 6.34 -0.93 -29.77
N ALA A 225 5.66 0.06 -29.18
CA ALA A 225 5.76 1.46 -29.63
C ALA A 225 7.22 1.94 -29.60
N LEU A 226 7.94 1.68 -28.50
CA LEU A 226 9.36 2.01 -28.35
C LEU A 226 10.21 1.31 -29.42
N ASN A 227 10.10 -0.02 -29.52
CA ASN A 227 10.88 -0.81 -30.47
C ASN A 227 10.63 -0.37 -31.92
N TYR A 228 9.37 -0.12 -32.26
CA TYR A 228 8.97 0.28 -33.60
C TYR A 228 9.46 1.69 -33.93
N THR A 229 9.21 2.66 -33.05
CA THR A 229 9.70 4.05 -33.20
C THR A 229 11.22 4.08 -33.30
N MET A 230 11.94 3.32 -32.47
CA MET A 230 13.41 3.22 -32.54
C MET A 230 13.90 2.63 -33.86
N ARG A 231 13.24 1.62 -34.41
CA ARG A 231 13.59 1.06 -35.73
C ARG A 231 13.37 2.07 -36.85
N LEU A 232 12.29 2.85 -36.79
CA LEU A 232 11.99 3.88 -37.79
C LEU A 232 12.97 5.04 -37.72
N LEU A 233 13.27 5.55 -36.51
CA LEU A 233 14.23 6.63 -36.35
C LEU A 233 15.62 6.22 -36.84
N ASN A 234 16.11 5.03 -36.46
CA ASN A 234 17.40 4.52 -36.96
C ASN A 234 17.43 4.41 -38.49
N ARG A 235 16.30 4.08 -39.12
CA ARG A 235 16.19 4.01 -40.59
C ARG A 235 16.14 5.40 -41.25
N ARG A 236 15.49 6.38 -40.61
CA ARG A 236 15.24 7.71 -41.19
C ARG A 236 16.44 8.64 -41.05
N ILE A 237 17.05 8.69 -39.87
CA ILE A 237 18.11 9.66 -39.52
C ILE A 237 19.44 9.00 -39.13
N GLY A 238 19.52 7.67 -39.17
CA GLY A 238 20.74 6.91 -38.86
C GLY A 238 20.92 6.60 -37.38
N ASN A 239 22.13 6.20 -36.99
CA ASN A 239 22.42 5.75 -35.62
C ASN A 239 22.14 6.84 -34.58
N ILE A 240 21.36 6.46 -33.57
CA ILE A 240 21.03 7.30 -32.43
C ILE A 240 22.03 7.05 -31.31
N ASN A 241 22.54 8.12 -30.70
CA ASN A 241 23.48 8.01 -29.59
C ASN A 241 22.77 7.51 -28.31
N SER A 242 23.56 7.05 -27.34
CA SER A 242 23.04 6.45 -26.10
C SER A 242 22.26 7.43 -25.22
N GLN A 243 22.56 8.72 -25.26
CA GLN A 243 21.87 9.73 -24.46
C GLN A 243 20.45 9.97 -24.97
N THR A 244 20.30 10.11 -26.29
CA THR A 244 19.00 10.27 -26.93
C THR A 244 18.17 8.99 -26.80
N GLN A 245 18.79 7.80 -26.85
CA GLN A 245 18.10 6.54 -26.57
C GLN A 245 17.42 6.54 -25.20
N GLN A 246 18.14 6.94 -24.15
CA GLN A 246 17.61 6.97 -22.79
C GLN A 246 16.43 7.95 -22.65
N GLN A 247 16.46 9.08 -23.35
CA GLN A 247 15.34 10.02 -23.38
C GLN A 247 14.10 9.39 -24.03
N ILE A 248 14.27 8.65 -25.12
CA ILE A 248 13.17 7.97 -25.81
C ILE A 248 12.60 6.83 -24.96
N ASP A 249 13.45 6.05 -24.27
CA ASP A 249 13.00 4.96 -23.38
C ASP A 249 12.10 5.48 -22.22
N ALA A 250 12.34 6.72 -21.79
CA ALA A 250 11.58 7.37 -20.73
C ALA A 250 10.19 7.86 -21.16
N LEU A 251 9.93 8.01 -22.47
CA LEU A 251 8.65 8.50 -22.99
C LEU A 251 7.48 7.57 -22.63
N SER A 252 6.30 8.15 -22.48
CA SER A 252 5.03 7.42 -22.40
C SER A 252 4.66 6.79 -23.74
N THR A 253 3.74 5.82 -23.74
CA THR A 253 3.26 5.18 -24.98
C THR A 253 2.73 6.21 -25.98
N THR A 254 1.94 7.18 -25.52
CA THR A 254 1.37 8.24 -26.38
C THR A 254 2.46 9.13 -26.97
N GLN A 255 3.46 9.55 -26.17
CA GLN A 255 4.60 10.31 -26.70
C GLN A 255 5.41 9.52 -27.73
N LEU A 256 5.53 8.19 -27.56
CA LEU A 256 6.22 7.33 -28.53
C LEU A 256 5.44 7.20 -29.84
N GLU A 257 4.11 7.19 -29.78
CA GLU A 257 3.21 7.19 -30.94
C GLU A 257 3.27 8.55 -31.66
N ASP A 258 3.21 9.67 -30.92
CA ASP A 258 3.34 11.03 -31.46
C ASP A 258 4.71 11.24 -32.13
N LEU A 259 5.79 10.73 -31.52
CA LEU A 259 7.13 10.71 -32.12
C LEU A 259 7.14 9.84 -33.39
N GLY A 260 6.41 8.73 -33.36
CA GLY A 260 6.19 7.83 -34.49
C GLY A 260 5.60 8.52 -35.73
N GLU A 261 4.71 9.49 -35.53
CA GLU A 261 4.15 10.31 -36.60
C GLU A 261 5.10 11.45 -37.01
N ALA A 262 5.62 12.20 -36.03
CA ALA A 262 6.48 13.35 -36.26
C ALA A 262 7.77 12.98 -37.01
N LEU A 263 8.30 11.77 -36.80
CA LEU A 263 9.54 11.33 -37.47
C LEU A 263 9.42 11.28 -39.00
N LEU A 264 8.21 11.23 -39.56
CA LEU A 264 8.00 11.21 -41.01
C LEU A 264 8.45 12.51 -41.67
N ASP A 265 8.40 13.62 -40.92
CA ASP A 265 8.83 14.95 -41.36
C ASP A 265 10.31 15.24 -41.03
N PHE A 266 10.97 14.35 -40.28
CA PHE A 266 12.37 14.55 -39.92
C PHE A 266 13.29 14.40 -41.13
N SER A 267 14.24 15.33 -41.20
CA SER A 267 15.30 15.38 -42.21
C SER A 267 16.69 15.15 -41.60
N SER A 268 16.84 15.33 -40.29
CA SER A 268 18.11 15.17 -39.56
C SER A 268 17.93 14.79 -38.09
N SER A 269 19.03 14.44 -37.41
CA SER A 269 19.04 14.19 -35.97
C SER A 269 18.74 15.42 -35.10
N ASN A 270 18.87 16.63 -35.66
CA ASN A 270 18.55 17.87 -34.96
C ASN A 270 17.04 18.04 -34.75
N ASP A 271 16.23 17.51 -35.69
CA ASP A 271 14.77 17.55 -35.61
C ASP A 271 14.27 16.69 -34.44
N LEU A 272 14.86 15.50 -34.27
CA LEU A 272 14.59 14.62 -33.12
C LEU A 272 14.95 15.30 -31.79
N THR A 273 16.10 15.97 -31.73
CA THR A 273 16.53 16.67 -30.50
C THR A 273 15.56 17.79 -30.13
N THR A 274 15.16 18.59 -31.12
CA THR A 274 14.19 19.68 -30.95
C THR A 274 12.81 19.16 -30.55
N TRP A 275 12.39 18.02 -31.11
CA TRP A 275 11.12 17.40 -30.75
C TRP A 275 11.13 16.94 -29.29
N LEU A 276 12.20 16.25 -28.87
CA LEU A 276 12.37 15.79 -27.50
C LEU A 276 12.33 16.96 -26.52
N GLU A 277 13.06 18.05 -26.76
CA GLU A 277 13.05 19.24 -25.88
C GLU A 277 11.67 19.87 -25.68
N ASN A 278 10.78 19.75 -26.66
CA ASN A 278 9.43 20.34 -26.60
C ASN A 278 8.35 19.38 -26.07
N ASN A 279 8.62 18.07 -26.03
CA ASN A 279 7.59 17.04 -25.78
C ASN A 279 8.01 15.98 -24.75
N SER A 280 9.23 16.02 -24.20
CA SER A 280 9.72 15.13 -23.14
C SER A 280 9.35 15.59 -21.75
#